data_AF-A0A0E3KYH6-F1
#
_entry.id   AF-A0A0E3KYH6-F1
#
_cell.length_a   1.000
_cell.length_b   1.000
_cell.length_c   1.000
_cell.angle_alpha   90.00
_cell.angle_beta   90.00
_cell.angle_gamma   90.00
#
_symmetry.space_group_name_H-M   'P 1'
#
loop_
_entity.id
_entity.type
_entity.pdbx_description
1 polymer ?
#
loop_
_entity_poly.entity_id
_entity_poly.type
_entity_poly.pdbx_seq_one_letter_code
_entity_poly.pdbx_strand_id
1 'polypeptide(L)' 'MVTTLITSINGVSRVNVNVPKRTVNVTYDSRITDAHVIRMTLQEAGYKNIIESFNAF' A
#
# COMPACT_ATOMS: atom_id res chain seq x y z
N MET A 1 0.10 1.25 -14.03
CA MET A 1 0.15 2.34 -13.02
C MET A 1 0.37 1.71 -11.65
N VAL A 2 1.21 2.27 -10.76
CA VAL A 2 1.51 1.60 -9.47
C VAL A 2 0.27 1.42 -8.59
N THR A 3 -0.67 2.35 -8.68
CA THR A 3 -1.94 2.33 -7.95
C THR A 3 -2.76 1.09 -8.24
N THR A 4 -2.75 0.61 -9.50
CA THR A 4 -3.49 -0.58 -9.92
C THR A 4 -2.92 -1.87 -9.34
N LEU A 5 -1.59 -1.94 -9.19
CA LEU A 5 -0.90 -3.08 -8.55
C LEU A 5 -1.30 -3.21 -7.09
N ILE A 6 -1.26 -2.11 -6.34
CA ILE A 6 -1.51 -2.12 -4.90
C ILE A 6 -3.01 -2.34 -4.61
N THR A 7 -3.90 -1.77 -5.42
CA THR A 7 -5.36 -2.01 -5.30
C THR A 7 -5.77 -3.42 -5.71
N SER A 8 -4.91 -4.15 -6.43
CA SER A 8 -5.14 -5.57 -6.75
C SER A 8 -4.70 -6.51 -5.61
N ILE A 9 -3.99 -6.01 -4.59
CA ILE A 9 -3.66 -6.79 -3.40
C ILE A 9 -4.94 -7.02 -2.60
N ASN A 10 -5.28 -8.28 -2.38
CA ASN A 10 -6.47 -8.65 -1.62
C ASN A 10 -6.38 -8.08 -0.19
N GLY A 11 -7.46 -7.46 0.30
CA GLY A 11 -7.47 -6.78 1.59
C GLY A 11 -7.03 -5.30 1.55
N VAL A 12 -6.50 -4.79 0.44
CA VAL A 12 -6.27 -3.34 0.28
C VAL A 12 -7.58 -2.65 -0.07
N SER A 13 -7.99 -1.70 0.77
CA SER A 13 -9.23 -0.93 0.59
C SER A 13 -8.99 0.40 -0.11
N ARG A 14 -7.86 1.05 0.17
CA ARG A 14 -7.55 2.38 -0.38
C ARG A 14 -6.05 2.57 -0.56
N VAL A 15 -5.69 3.25 -1.65
CA VAL A 15 -4.31 3.62 -1.96
C VAL A 15 -4.28 5.08 -2.37
N ASN A 16 -3.41 5.86 -1.73
CA ASN A 16 -3.18 7.26 -2.06
C ASN A 16 -1.68 7.48 -2.31
N VAL A 17 -1.32 7.84 -3.53
CA VAL A 17 0.07 8.04 -3.93
C VAL A 17 0.38 9.53 -3.99
N ASN A 18 1.32 9.97 -3.18
CA ASN A 18 1.87 11.32 -3.22
C ASN A 18 3.13 11.32 -4.09
N VAL A 19 2.96 11.59 -5.38
CA VAL A 19 4.06 11.63 -6.37
C VAL A 19 5.11 12.70 -6.02
N PRO A 20 4.76 13.95 -5.66
CA PRO A 20 5.74 14.96 -5.25
C PRO A 20 6.62 14.54 -4.08
N LYS A 21 6.03 13.87 -3.07
CA LYS A 21 6.76 13.39 -1.88
C LYS A 21 7.27 11.95 -1.99
N ARG A 22 7.06 11.29 -3.13
CA ARG A 22 7.32 9.84 -3.35
C ARG A 22 6.85 8.96 -2.19
N THR A 23 5.69 9.28 -1.63
CA THR A 23 5.12 8.60 -0.47
C THR A 23 3.83 7.91 -0.88
N VAL A 24 3.58 6.71 -0.38
CA VAL A 24 2.32 5.99 -0.61
C VAL A 24 1.63 5.73 0.71
N ASN A 25 0.37 6.13 0.80
CA ASN A 25 -0.50 5.81 1.92
C ASN A 25 -1.42 4.65 1.51
N VAL A 26 -1.35 3.54 2.23
CA VAL A 26 -2.18 2.36 1.97
C VAL A 26 -3.04 2.06 3.18
N THR A 27 -4.34 1.88 2.94
CA THR A 27 -5.30 1.38 3.91
C THR A 27 -5.64 -0.05 3.55
N TYR A 28 -5.40 -0.97 4.48
CA TYR A 28 -5.62 -2.40 4.28
C TYR A 28 -6.24 -3.06 5.53
N ASP A 29 -6.87 -4.20 5.32
CA ASP A 29 -7.38 -5.07 6.39
C ASP A 29 -6.28 -6.05 6.80
N SER A 30 -5.80 -5.92 8.05
CA SER A 30 -4.73 -6.74 8.60
C SER A 30 -5.11 -8.21 8.81
N ARG A 31 -6.40 -8.56 8.67
CA ARG A 31 -6.87 -9.95 8.72
C ARG A 31 -6.71 -10.65 7.38
N ILE A 32 -6.58 -9.89 6.29
CA ILE A 32 -6.52 -10.40 4.92
C ILE A 32 -5.10 -10.28 4.34
N THR A 33 -4.42 -9.17 4.62
CA THR A 33 -3.07 -8.90 4.10
C THR A 33 -2.21 -8.20 5.14
N ASP A 34 -0.90 -8.29 4.98
CA ASP A 34 0.07 -7.68 5.89
C ASP A 34 0.76 -6.48 5.26
N ALA A 35 1.13 -5.52 6.10
CA ALA A 35 1.99 -4.40 5.76
C ALA A 35 3.22 -4.85 4.97
N HIS A 36 3.88 -5.93 5.38
CA HIS A 36 5.10 -6.44 4.72
C HIS A 36 4.87 -6.79 3.26
N VAL A 37 3.74 -7.42 2.93
CA VAL A 37 3.40 -7.81 1.55
C VAL A 37 3.23 -6.56 0.69
N ILE A 38 2.47 -5.58 1.20
CA ILE A 38 2.25 -4.29 0.55
C ILE A 38 3.58 -3.55 0.34
N ARG A 39 4.44 -3.57 1.36
CA ARG A 39 5.78 -2.96 1.33
C ARG A 39 6.65 -3.54 0.25
N MET A 40 6.68 -4.86 0.14
CA MET A 40 7.52 -5.57 -0.82
C MET A 40 7.09 -5.26 -2.26
N THR A 41 5.79 -5.30 -2.56
CA THR A 41 5.25 -4.93 -3.88
C THR A 41 5.55 -3.48 -4.25
N LEU A 42 5.47 -2.57 -3.28
CA LEU A 42 5.77 -1.15 -3.48
C LEU A 42 7.27 -0.89 -3.71
N GLN A 43 8.14 -1.62 -3.03
CA GLN A 43 9.58 -1.55 -3.24
C GLN A 43 9.99 -2.06 -4.62
N GLU A 44 9.39 -3.16 -5.10
CA GLU A 44 9.58 -3.64 -6.48
C GLU A 44 9.14 -2.61 -7.51
N ALA A 45 8.10 -1.82 -7.19
CA ALA A 45 7.65 -0.71 -8.02
C ALA A 45 8.49 0.58 -7.88
N GLY A 46 9.54 0.59 -7.04
CA GLY A 46 10.46 1.72 -6.86
C GLY A 46 10.07 2.73 -5.78
N TYR A 47 9.07 2.44 -4.94
CA TYR A 47 8.64 3.31 -3.83
C TYR A 47 9.34 2.92 -2.53
N LYS A 48 9.99 3.90 -1.88
CA LYS A 48 10.78 3.67 -0.66
C LYS A 48 10.08 4.12 0.63
N ASN A 49 9.18 5.11 0.54
CA ASN A 49 8.47 5.65 1.69
C ASN A 49 7.00 5.24 1.65
N ILE A 50 6.66 4.30 2.53
CA ILE A 50 5.35 3.66 2.58
C ILE A 50 4.80 3.92 3.97
N ILE A 51 3.66 4.60 4.01
CA ILE A 51 2.93 4.91 5.23
C ILE A 51 1.68 4.02 5.22
N GLU A 52 1.61 3.14 6.20
CA GLU A 52 0.53 2.19 6.32
C GLU A 52 -0.46 2.67 7.39
N SER A 53 -1.74 2.55 7.09
CA SER A 53 -2.81 2.84 8.04
C SER A 53 -3.70 1.62 8.16
N PHE A 54 -3.73 1.07 9.36
CA PHE A 54 -4.50 -0.12 9.70
C PHE A 54 -5.89 0.28 10.21
N ASN A 55 -6.93 -0.39 9.70
CA ASN A 55 -8.27 -0.35 10.28
C ASN A 55 -8.49 -1.62 11.11
N ALA A 56 -8.47 -1.50 12.43
CA ALA A 56 -9.05 -2.51 13.33
C ALA A 56 -10.55 -2.29 13.36
N PHE A 57 -11.33 -3.30 13.02
CA PHE A 57 -12.74 -3.38 13.38
C PHE A 57 -12.92 -4.44 14.46
#